data_AF-A0A6L5EP64-F1
#
_entry.id   AF-A0A6L5EP64-F1
#
_cell.length_a   1.000
_cell.length_b   1.000
_cell.length_c   1.000
_cell.angle_alpha   90.00
_cell.angle_beta   90.00
_cell.angle_gamma   90.00
#
_symmetry.space_group_name_H-M   'P 1'
#
loop_
_entity.id
_entity.type
_entity.pdbx_description
1 polymer ?
#
loop_
_entity_poly.entity_id
_entity_poly.type
_entity_poly.pdbx_seq_one_letter_code
_entity_poly.pdbx_strand_id
1 'polypeptide(L)'
;MRNERYRKGFRAAGCRIGALFRANSGHARTRDHEHPPRPAGPSVAPRPPTVTTARITDATDDVHWTLRPPPGYTDITAAALSRTAEGFTLRVRFAAAPPPRQPDSDTTGDGEIDYEIWANLADNGWGPSYPARRHDVARFMADSGVDVRADVATLVFRFPLTLLDGATTFRWATATEWGSYQTLATPAADTDYAPDIGAAAFPG
;
A
#
# COMPACT_ATOMS: atom_id res chain seq x y z
N MET A 1 -24.51 -8.90 -23.56
CA MET A 1 -23.56 -9.51 -24.52
C MET A 1 -22.20 -9.62 -23.82
N ARG A 2 -21.43 -10.69 -24.02
CA ARG A 2 -20.12 -10.90 -23.37
C ARG A 2 -18.99 -10.51 -24.34
N ASN A 3 -17.95 -9.81 -23.86
CA ASN A 3 -16.86 -9.32 -24.71
C ASN A 3 -15.79 -10.41 -24.96
N GLU A 4 -16.06 -11.33 -25.88
CA GLU A 4 -15.13 -12.43 -26.22
C GLU A 4 -13.89 -12.00 -27.06
N ARG A 5 -13.75 -10.71 -27.41
CA ARG A 5 -12.73 -10.23 -28.35
C ARG A 5 -11.31 -10.08 -27.79
N TYR A 6 -11.08 -10.30 -26.50
CA TYR A 6 -9.74 -10.19 -25.87
C TYR A 6 -9.00 -11.54 -25.68
N ARG A 7 -9.46 -12.63 -26.30
CA ARG A 7 -8.78 -13.95 -26.24
C ARG A 7 -7.65 -14.14 -27.27
N LYS A 8 -6.73 -13.17 -27.39
CA LYS A 8 -5.51 -13.32 -28.20
C LYS A 8 -4.22 -12.93 -27.45
N GLY A 9 -3.48 -13.94 -27.00
CA GLY A 9 -2.02 -13.93 -27.01
C GLY A 9 -1.26 -13.23 -25.87
N PHE A 10 -1.91 -12.49 -24.98
CA PHE A 10 -1.20 -11.80 -23.88
C PHE A 10 -0.53 -12.77 -22.91
N ARG A 11 0.82 -12.76 -22.92
CA ARG A 11 1.72 -13.44 -21.97
C ARG A 11 2.33 -12.47 -20.95
N ALA A 12 1.64 -11.35 -20.71
CA ALA A 12 2.02 -10.36 -19.72
C ALA A 12 2.13 -10.98 -18.32
N ALA A 13 3.11 -10.52 -17.56
CA ALA A 13 3.30 -10.89 -16.17
C ALA A 13 3.32 -9.61 -15.34
N GLY A 14 2.18 -9.29 -14.73
CA GLY A 14 2.01 -8.08 -13.94
C GLY A 14 2.56 -8.25 -12.53
N CYS A 15 2.81 -7.12 -11.87
CA CYS A 15 3.19 -7.06 -10.46
C CYS A 15 2.31 -6.04 -9.73
N ARG A 16 1.84 -6.41 -8.53
CA ARG A 16 1.30 -5.48 -7.54
C ARG A 16 2.16 -5.49 -6.30
N ILE A 17 2.35 -4.32 -5.72
CA ILE A 17 3.05 -4.14 -4.45
C ILE A 17 2.25 -3.16 -3.63
N GLY A 18 1.95 -3.48 -2.37
CA GLY A 18 1.02 -2.67 -1.59
C GLY A 18 1.11 -2.84 -0.09
N ALA A 19 0.32 -2.03 0.61
CA ALA A 19 0.09 -2.15 2.05
C ALA A 19 -1.38 -2.44 2.36
N LEU A 20 -1.58 -3.33 3.32
CA LEU A 20 -2.85 -3.87 3.74
C LEU A 20 -3.13 -3.33 5.15
N PHE A 21 -4.20 -2.56 5.32
CA PHE A 21 -4.51 -1.85 6.56
C PHE A 21 -5.73 -2.44 7.24
N ARG A 22 -5.60 -2.72 8.54
CA ARG A 22 -6.72 -3.12 9.41
C ARG A 22 -6.90 -2.11 10.53
N ALA A 23 -8.01 -1.40 10.52
CA ALA A 23 -8.33 -0.41 11.54
C ALA A 23 -8.83 -1.08 12.82
N ASN A 24 -8.30 -0.67 13.98
CA ASN A 24 -8.98 -0.99 15.23
C ASN A 24 -10.24 -0.13 15.31
N SER A 25 -11.42 -0.75 15.38
CA SER A 25 -12.74 -0.11 15.25
C SER A 25 -13.19 0.71 16.47
N GLY A 26 -12.31 1.56 16.99
CA GLY A 26 -12.56 2.48 18.11
C GLY A 26 -13.04 3.87 17.66
N HIS A 27 -14.25 3.98 17.11
CA HIS A 27 -14.83 5.28 16.76
C HIS A 27 -15.24 6.10 18.01
N ALA A 28 -14.27 6.81 18.59
CA ALA A 28 -14.52 7.87 19.56
C ALA A 28 -15.22 9.05 18.89
N ARG A 29 -16.55 9.17 19.07
CA ARG A 29 -17.32 10.34 18.63
C ARG A 29 -16.99 11.52 19.56
N THR A 30 -16.15 12.44 19.12
CA THR A 30 -16.04 13.76 19.76
C THR A 30 -17.38 14.49 19.65
N ARG A 31 -17.87 15.04 20.76
CA ARG A 31 -18.97 16.01 20.76
C ARG A 31 -18.38 17.41 20.60
N ASP A 32 -18.96 18.19 19.70
CA ASP A 32 -18.67 19.61 19.61
C ASP A 32 -19.22 20.33 20.86
N HIS A 33 -18.31 20.81 21.70
CA HIS A 33 -18.62 21.73 22.80
C HIS A 33 -18.06 23.09 22.43
N GLU A 34 -18.94 24.05 22.14
CA GLU A 34 -18.56 25.44 21.90
C GLU A 34 -17.69 25.96 23.04
N HIS A 35 -16.53 26.54 22.70
CA HIS A 35 -15.63 27.15 23.66
C HIS A 35 -15.68 28.68 23.52
N PRO A 36 -15.78 29.43 24.63
CA PRO A 36 -15.74 30.88 24.59
C PRO A 36 -14.37 31.39 24.08
N PRO A 37 -14.30 32.59 23.49
CA PRO A 37 -13.08 33.10 22.85
C PRO A 37 -11.93 33.22 23.86
N ARG A 38 -10.83 32.53 23.55
CA ARG A 38 -9.63 32.48 24.41
C ARG A 38 -8.77 33.75 24.19
N PRO A 39 -8.28 34.41 25.24
CA PRO A 39 -7.39 35.56 25.08
C PRO A 39 -6.06 35.17 24.41
N ALA A 40 -5.48 36.10 23.66
CA ALA A 40 -4.25 35.88 22.90
C ALA A 40 -3.05 35.67 23.85
N GLY A 41 -2.57 34.42 23.92
CA GLY A 41 -1.33 34.08 24.61
C GLY A 41 -0.07 34.48 23.84
N PRO A 42 1.11 34.45 24.48
CA PRO A 42 2.38 34.75 23.82
C PRO A 42 2.65 33.80 22.65
N SER A 43 3.27 34.31 21.59
CA SER A 43 3.62 33.53 20.39
C SER A 43 4.72 32.51 20.72
N VAL A 44 4.33 31.26 20.94
CA VAL A 44 5.27 30.13 21.08
C VAL A 44 5.79 29.76 19.70
N ALA A 45 7.11 29.64 19.55
CA ALA A 45 7.74 29.25 18.30
C ALA A 45 7.21 27.88 17.80
N PRO A 46 7.03 27.68 16.48
CA PRO A 46 6.52 26.42 15.94
C PRO A 46 7.35 25.22 16.39
N ARG A 47 6.72 24.28 17.10
CA ARG A 47 7.35 23.00 17.44
C ARG A 47 7.58 22.22 16.15
N PRO A 48 8.78 21.64 15.91
CA PRO A 48 9.01 20.79 14.74
C PRO A 48 7.98 19.65 14.66
N PRO A 49 7.50 19.29 13.46
CA PRO A 49 6.53 18.22 13.31
C PRO A 49 7.11 16.89 13.79
N THR A 50 6.43 16.24 14.73
CA THR A 50 6.81 14.90 15.19
C THR A 50 6.65 13.91 14.04
N VAL A 51 7.73 13.24 13.66
CA VAL A 51 7.71 12.13 12.71
C VAL A 51 7.81 10.83 13.50
N THR A 52 6.74 10.06 13.51
CA THR A 52 6.69 8.70 14.07
C THR A 52 6.88 7.68 12.95
N THR A 53 7.44 6.51 13.24
CA THR A 53 7.73 5.49 12.21
C THR A 53 7.70 4.08 12.79
N ALA A 54 6.98 3.20 12.12
CA ALA A 54 6.96 1.77 12.35
C ALA A 54 7.79 1.07 11.26
N ARG A 55 8.33 -0.12 11.57
CA ARG A 55 9.20 -0.89 10.65
C ARG A 55 8.85 -2.37 10.67
N ILE A 56 9.12 -3.00 9.54
CA ILE A 56 9.14 -4.45 9.30
C ILE A 56 10.50 -4.77 8.69
N THR A 57 11.03 -5.93 9.02
CA THR A 57 12.19 -6.56 8.38
C THR A 57 11.80 -8.01 8.13
N ASP A 58 12.04 -8.50 6.93
CA ASP A 58 11.78 -9.90 6.54
C ASP A 58 13.11 -10.64 6.34
N ALA A 59 13.05 -11.85 5.77
CA ALA A 59 14.25 -12.52 5.31
C ALA A 59 14.53 -12.13 3.84
N THR A 60 14.96 -13.12 3.04
CA THR A 60 15.23 -13.07 1.60
C THR A 60 15.11 -14.49 1.08
N ASP A 61 14.72 -14.66 -0.18
CA ASP A 61 14.48 -15.97 -0.81
C ASP A 61 13.35 -16.81 -0.14
N ASP A 62 12.44 -16.15 0.56
CA ASP A 62 11.25 -16.65 1.28
C ASP A 62 9.96 -16.65 0.43
N VAL A 63 9.88 -15.76 -0.56
CA VAL A 63 8.78 -15.60 -1.54
C VAL A 63 8.16 -16.94 -1.97
N HIS A 64 6.84 -17.05 -1.82
CA HIS A 64 6.09 -18.25 -2.18
C HIS A 64 5.80 -18.27 -3.69
N TRP A 65 6.27 -19.30 -4.40
CA TRP A 65 6.05 -19.45 -5.84
C TRP A 65 5.76 -20.89 -6.25
N THR A 66 5.11 -21.06 -7.41
CA THR A 66 4.50 -22.33 -7.84
C THR A 66 5.02 -22.87 -9.17
N LEU A 67 5.20 -22.01 -10.18
CA LEU A 67 5.47 -22.44 -11.57
C LEU A 67 6.86 -22.05 -12.09
N ARG A 68 7.44 -20.97 -11.55
CA ARG A 68 8.74 -20.42 -11.95
C ARG A 68 9.23 -19.47 -10.84
N PRO A 69 10.55 -19.34 -10.62
CA PRO A 69 11.07 -18.34 -9.70
C PRO A 69 10.60 -16.93 -10.11
N PRO A 70 10.07 -16.13 -9.17
CA PRO A 70 9.69 -14.75 -9.45
C PRO A 70 10.92 -13.85 -9.52
N PRO A 71 10.81 -12.63 -10.10
CA PRO A 71 11.90 -11.67 -10.13
C PRO A 71 12.17 -11.13 -8.72
N GLY A 72 13.43 -11.01 -8.29
CA GLY A 72 13.79 -10.55 -6.93
C GLY A 72 13.36 -9.11 -6.53
N TYR A 73 12.50 -8.45 -7.30
CA TYR A 73 11.74 -7.27 -6.87
C TYR A 73 10.34 -7.62 -6.30
N THR A 74 10.00 -8.91 -6.21
CA THR A 74 8.85 -9.42 -5.43
C THR A 74 9.22 -9.74 -3.98
N ASP A 75 10.48 -10.10 -3.74
CA ASP A 75 11.11 -10.31 -2.43
C ASP A 75 11.19 -8.97 -1.68
N ILE A 76 10.43 -8.82 -0.59
CA ILE A 76 10.49 -7.69 0.34
C ILE A 76 11.53 -8.04 1.41
N THR A 77 12.43 -7.09 1.69
CA THR A 77 13.45 -7.23 2.75
C THR A 77 13.17 -6.32 3.96
N ALA A 78 12.41 -5.25 3.75
CA ALA A 78 11.97 -4.35 4.80
C ALA A 78 10.84 -3.43 4.34
N ALA A 79 9.97 -3.05 5.27
CA ALA A 79 9.05 -1.93 5.08
C ALA A 79 9.15 -0.92 6.21
N ALA A 80 8.89 0.36 5.91
CA ALA A 80 8.90 1.45 6.88
C ALA A 80 7.76 2.43 6.61
N LEU A 81 6.80 2.50 7.53
CA LEU A 81 5.68 3.43 7.48
C LEU A 81 5.93 4.59 8.43
N SER A 82 6.18 5.77 7.87
CA SER A 82 6.30 7.03 8.62
C SER A 82 4.99 7.80 8.61
N ARG A 83 4.66 8.47 9.71
CA ARG A 83 3.53 9.41 9.83
C ARG A 83 4.06 10.82 10.07
N THR A 84 3.44 11.81 9.42
CA THR A 84 3.69 13.25 9.62
C THR A 84 2.36 13.97 9.90
N ALA A 85 2.40 15.30 10.01
CA ALA A 85 1.18 16.12 10.06
C ALA A 85 0.42 16.18 8.72
N GLU A 86 1.10 15.88 7.60
CA GLU A 86 0.57 16.00 6.24
C GLU A 86 -0.07 14.69 5.75
N GLY A 87 0.43 13.54 6.24
CA GLY A 87 0.02 12.23 5.77
C GLY A 87 0.93 11.11 6.25
N PHE A 88 0.95 10.04 5.47
CA PHE A 88 1.85 8.91 5.65
C PHE A 88 2.88 8.85 4.51
N THR A 89 4.03 8.23 4.78
CA THR A 89 4.97 7.79 3.75
C THR A 89 5.38 6.36 4.04
N LEU A 90 4.98 5.45 3.18
CA LEU A 90 5.45 4.07 3.19
C LEU A 90 6.69 3.96 2.29
N ARG A 91 7.67 3.18 2.73
CA ARG A 91 8.78 2.71 1.90
C ARG A 91 8.83 1.19 2.01
N VAL A 92 8.78 0.50 0.88
CA VAL A 92 8.93 -0.95 0.78
C VAL A 92 10.22 -1.21 0.00
N ARG A 93 11.14 -2.00 0.57
CA ARG A 93 12.46 -2.31 0.01
C ARG A 93 12.51 -3.77 -0.40
N PHE A 94 13.14 -4.05 -1.54
CA PHE A 94 13.25 -5.39 -2.12
C PHE A 94 14.69 -5.86 -2.21
N ALA A 95 14.92 -7.17 -2.44
CA ALA A 95 16.25 -7.70 -2.72
C ALA A 95 16.86 -7.12 -4.02
N ALA A 96 16.05 -6.90 -5.06
CA ALA A 96 16.45 -6.33 -6.34
C ALA A 96 15.66 -5.07 -6.72
N ALA A 97 16.14 -4.34 -7.74
CA ALA A 97 15.52 -3.10 -8.20
C ALA A 97 14.15 -3.36 -8.89
N PRO A 98 13.02 -2.79 -8.40
CA PRO A 98 11.76 -2.83 -9.14
C PRO A 98 11.92 -2.07 -10.47
N PRO A 99 11.54 -2.67 -11.60
CA PRO A 99 11.70 -2.05 -12.90
C PRO A 99 10.82 -0.79 -13.03
N PRO A 100 11.22 0.17 -13.88
CA PRO A 100 10.46 1.41 -14.05
C PRO A 100 9.13 1.22 -14.80
N ARG A 101 8.99 0.11 -15.55
CA ARG A 101 7.85 -0.29 -16.41
C ARG A 101 7.81 -1.83 -16.55
N GLN A 102 6.63 -2.41 -16.78
CA GLN A 102 6.42 -3.79 -17.26
C GLN A 102 5.56 -3.76 -18.54
N PRO A 103 5.45 -4.89 -19.28
CA PRO A 103 4.39 -5.10 -20.27
C PRO A 103 3.09 -5.64 -19.62
N ASP A 104 2.03 -4.82 -19.65
CA ASP A 104 0.61 -5.02 -19.22
C ASP A 104 0.28 -5.49 -17.76
N SER A 105 -0.84 -5.02 -17.18
CA SER A 105 -1.26 -5.30 -15.77
C SER A 105 -2.74 -4.97 -15.43
N ASP A 106 -3.40 -5.66 -14.47
CA ASP A 106 -4.45 -5.10 -13.54
C ASP A 106 -4.90 -6.06 -12.38
N THR A 107 -5.55 -5.51 -11.32
CA THR A 107 -6.78 -5.87 -10.52
C THR A 107 -7.06 -7.36 -10.09
N THR A 108 -7.56 -7.86 -8.93
CA THR A 108 -8.15 -7.40 -7.63
C THR A 108 -8.03 -8.53 -6.54
N GLY A 109 -7.60 -8.27 -5.30
CA GLY A 109 -7.26 -9.26 -4.22
C GLY A 109 -8.37 -10.11 -3.55
N ASP A 110 -8.00 -11.02 -2.63
CA ASP A 110 -8.87 -12.09 -2.06
C ASP A 110 -9.06 -12.10 -0.50
N GLY A 111 -8.67 -11.05 0.22
CA GLY A 111 -8.67 -10.99 1.70
C GLY A 111 -9.81 -10.22 2.41
N GLU A 112 -9.86 -10.35 3.75
CA GLU A 112 -10.71 -9.55 4.68
C GLU A 112 -9.89 -8.37 5.25
N ILE A 113 -9.78 -7.30 4.46
CA ILE A 113 -8.94 -6.12 4.73
C ILE A 113 -9.81 -4.85 4.64
N ASP A 114 -9.62 -3.87 5.53
CA ASP A 114 -10.47 -2.67 5.57
C ASP A 114 -10.14 -1.68 4.43
N TYR A 115 -8.84 -1.47 4.20
CA TYR A 115 -8.29 -0.60 3.15
C TYR A 115 -6.99 -1.20 2.59
N GLU A 116 -6.80 -1.07 1.28
CA GLU A 116 -5.60 -1.51 0.56
C GLU A 116 -5.01 -0.32 -0.19
N ILE A 117 -3.68 -0.23 -0.25
CA ILE A 117 -2.97 0.76 -1.06
C ILE A 117 -2.00 -0.01 -1.96
N TRP A 118 -2.24 0.00 -3.26
CA TRP A 118 -1.44 -0.73 -4.24
C TRP A 118 -0.70 0.21 -5.20
N ALA A 119 0.47 -0.24 -5.62
CA ALA A 119 1.17 0.20 -6.81
C ALA A 119 1.13 -0.97 -7.80
N ASN A 120 0.61 -0.71 -9.00
CA ASN A 120 0.44 -1.68 -10.07
C ASN A 120 1.41 -1.31 -11.19
N LEU A 121 2.26 -2.22 -11.64
CA LEU A 121 3.27 -1.88 -12.66
C LEU A 121 2.77 -2.13 -14.08
N ALA A 122 2.65 -1.06 -14.87
CA ALA A 122 2.16 -1.06 -16.24
C ALA A 122 3.20 -0.51 -17.26
N ASP A 123 2.81 -0.49 -18.54
CA ASP A 123 3.59 0.06 -19.67
C ASP A 123 4.03 1.51 -19.48
N ASN A 124 3.21 2.33 -18.80
CA ASN A 124 3.53 3.73 -18.52
C ASN A 124 4.33 3.92 -17.22
N GLY A 125 4.35 2.92 -16.33
CA GLY A 125 5.08 2.90 -15.07
C GLY A 125 4.23 2.39 -13.90
N TRP A 126 4.62 2.74 -12.67
CA TRP A 126 3.86 2.39 -11.47
C TRP A 126 2.60 3.26 -11.33
N GLY A 127 1.43 2.65 -11.48
CA GLY A 127 0.11 3.26 -11.30
C GLY A 127 -0.50 2.96 -9.92
N PRO A 128 -0.79 3.98 -9.10
CA PRO A 128 -1.42 3.76 -7.79
C PRO A 128 -2.88 3.33 -7.90
N SER A 129 -3.34 2.50 -6.97
CA SER A 129 -4.76 2.28 -6.70
C SER A 129 -5.05 2.15 -5.21
N TYR A 130 -6.29 2.44 -4.83
CA TYR A 130 -6.80 2.46 -3.47
C TYR A 130 -8.18 1.78 -3.42
N PRO A 131 -8.25 0.47 -3.16
CA PRO A 131 -9.46 -0.22 -2.74
C PRO A 131 -9.78 0.07 -1.26
N ALA A 132 -10.97 0.60 -1.00
CA ALA A 132 -11.52 0.85 0.32
C ALA A 132 -12.76 -0.02 0.53
N ARG A 133 -12.56 -1.31 0.85
CA ARG A 133 -13.62 -2.31 1.06
C ARG A 133 -14.68 -1.81 2.05
N ARG A 134 -14.25 -1.09 3.09
CA ARG A 134 -15.12 -0.47 4.09
C ARG A 134 -16.21 0.47 3.53
N HIS A 135 -15.95 1.09 2.38
CA HIS A 135 -16.83 2.09 1.75
C HIS A 135 -17.39 1.63 0.39
N ASP A 136 -17.06 0.41 -0.06
CA ASP A 136 -17.31 -0.10 -1.43
C ASP A 136 -16.80 0.85 -2.52
N VAL A 137 -15.59 1.41 -2.33
CA VAL A 137 -14.96 2.39 -3.22
C VAL A 137 -13.61 1.85 -3.70
N ALA A 138 -13.38 1.90 -5.02
CA ALA A 138 -12.05 1.75 -5.61
C ALA A 138 -11.68 3.03 -6.37
N ARG A 139 -10.43 3.49 -6.23
CA ARG A 139 -9.88 4.66 -6.95
C ARG A 139 -8.51 4.35 -7.53
N PHE A 140 -8.18 4.98 -8.64
CA PHE A 140 -7.01 4.65 -9.46
C PHE A 140 -6.29 5.91 -9.93
N MET A 141 -4.99 5.81 -10.20
CA MET A 141 -4.15 6.91 -10.70
C MET A 141 -4.32 8.18 -9.84
N ALA A 142 -4.53 9.35 -10.44
CA ALA A 142 -4.69 10.62 -9.72
C ALA A 142 -5.85 10.60 -8.71
N ASP A 143 -6.95 9.92 -9.02
CA ASP A 143 -8.14 9.86 -8.16
C ASP A 143 -7.91 9.04 -6.88
N SER A 144 -6.86 8.19 -6.85
CA SER A 144 -6.48 7.43 -5.66
C SER A 144 -6.07 8.33 -4.49
N GLY A 145 -5.52 9.52 -4.76
CA GLY A 145 -4.90 10.37 -3.72
C GLY A 145 -3.56 9.83 -3.20
N VAL A 146 -2.94 8.87 -3.91
CA VAL A 146 -1.66 8.25 -3.56
C VAL A 146 -0.59 8.65 -4.60
N ASP A 147 0.56 9.14 -4.14
CA ASP A 147 1.77 9.34 -4.94
C ASP A 147 2.68 8.11 -4.82
N VAL A 148 3.23 7.61 -5.94
CA VAL A 148 4.10 6.42 -5.99
C VAL A 148 5.36 6.71 -6.81
N ARG A 149 6.51 6.39 -6.22
CA ARG A 149 7.86 6.56 -6.78
C ARG A 149 8.66 5.26 -6.66
N ALA A 150 9.35 4.86 -7.72
CA ALA A 150 10.43 3.89 -7.63
C ALA A 150 11.78 4.59 -7.38
N ASP A 151 12.63 3.98 -6.56
CA ASP A 151 13.89 4.54 -6.07
C ASP A 151 14.92 3.43 -5.79
N VAL A 152 15.78 3.14 -6.78
CA VAL A 152 16.75 2.02 -6.77
C VAL A 152 16.10 0.67 -6.45
N ALA A 153 16.09 0.26 -5.18
CA ALA A 153 15.51 -1.00 -4.67
C ALA A 153 14.35 -0.75 -3.70
N THR A 154 13.59 0.32 -3.90
CA THR A 154 12.51 0.75 -3.00
C THR A 154 11.35 1.37 -3.78
N LEU A 155 10.12 1.03 -3.38
CA LEU A 155 8.92 1.79 -3.73
C LEU A 155 8.57 2.72 -2.57
N VAL A 156 8.27 3.97 -2.89
CA VAL A 156 7.86 5.01 -1.96
C VAL A 156 6.43 5.40 -2.27
N PHE A 157 5.52 5.22 -1.31
CA PHE A 157 4.13 5.63 -1.40
C PHE A 157 3.90 6.83 -0.46
N ARG A 158 3.12 7.82 -0.88
CA ARG A 158 2.64 8.90 -0.01
C ARG A 158 1.13 9.06 -0.14
N PHE A 159 0.44 9.24 0.97
CA PHE A 159 -1.02 9.37 1.00
C PHE A 159 -1.49 10.18 2.22
N PRO A 160 -2.59 10.94 2.12
CA PRO A 160 -3.06 11.82 3.19
C PRO A 160 -3.67 11.03 4.37
N LEU A 161 -3.73 11.65 5.56
CA LEU A 161 -4.32 11.02 6.75
C LEU A 161 -5.80 10.64 6.57
N THR A 162 -6.51 11.34 5.69
CA THR A 162 -7.92 11.08 5.35
C THR A 162 -8.12 9.79 4.56
N LEU A 163 -7.07 9.22 3.96
CA LEU A 163 -7.13 7.98 3.19
C LEU A 163 -7.25 6.71 4.06
N LEU A 164 -7.18 6.86 5.40
CA LEU A 164 -7.47 5.79 6.36
C LEU A 164 -8.55 6.24 7.37
N ASP A 165 -9.54 7.02 6.91
CA ASP A 165 -10.62 7.61 7.74
C ASP A 165 -10.12 8.41 8.97
N GLY A 166 -8.87 8.93 8.92
CA GLY A 166 -8.25 9.60 10.07
C GLY A 166 -7.85 8.66 11.21
N ALA A 167 -7.74 7.34 10.97
CA ALA A 167 -7.45 6.34 11.98
C ALA A 167 -6.16 6.64 12.78
N THR A 168 -6.33 6.71 14.11
CA THR A 168 -5.25 6.94 15.08
C THR A 168 -4.68 5.65 15.68
N THR A 169 -5.23 4.48 15.34
CA THR A 169 -4.55 3.18 15.52
C THR A 169 -4.98 2.22 14.42
N PHE A 170 -4.03 1.46 13.88
CA PHE A 170 -4.27 0.35 12.96
C PHE A 170 -3.13 -0.68 13.04
N ARG A 171 -3.34 -1.82 12.40
CA ARG A 171 -2.31 -2.79 12.02
C ARG A 171 -2.05 -2.70 10.53
N TRP A 172 -0.80 -2.90 10.12
CA TRP A 172 -0.42 -2.88 8.70
C TRP A 172 0.62 -3.95 8.38
N ALA A 173 0.52 -4.48 7.16
CA ALA A 173 1.50 -5.35 6.53
C ALA A 173 1.72 -4.84 5.09
N THR A 174 2.77 -5.32 4.41
CA THR A 174 2.95 -5.12 2.96
C THR A 174 2.99 -6.46 2.26
N ALA A 175 2.62 -6.49 0.98
CA ALA A 175 2.64 -7.70 0.16
C ALA A 175 3.10 -7.39 -1.26
N THR A 176 3.63 -8.41 -1.94
CA THR A 176 3.72 -8.42 -3.40
C THR A 176 2.90 -9.57 -4.00
N GLU A 177 2.35 -9.31 -5.18
CA GLU A 177 1.77 -10.33 -6.05
C GLU A 177 2.48 -10.28 -7.41
N TRP A 178 2.81 -11.46 -7.95
CA TRP A 178 3.29 -11.61 -9.31
C TRP A 178 2.63 -12.81 -9.99
N GLY A 179 2.33 -12.68 -11.28
CA GLY A 179 1.58 -13.70 -12.00
C GLY A 179 1.17 -13.25 -13.38
N SER A 180 0.39 -14.07 -14.10
CA SER A 180 -0.35 -13.56 -15.25
C SER A 180 -1.62 -12.86 -14.77
N TYR A 181 -2.30 -12.12 -15.67
CA TYR A 181 -3.63 -11.57 -15.39
C TYR A 181 -4.68 -12.64 -14.97
N GLN A 182 -4.44 -13.93 -15.22
CA GLN A 182 -5.33 -15.01 -14.78
C GLN A 182 -4.93 -15.64 -13.44
N THR A 183 -3.75 -15.32 -12.90
CA THR A 183 -3.25 -15.91 -11.65
C THR A 183 -3.02 -14.90 -10.53
N LEU A 184 -2.76 -13.62 -10.84
CA LEU A 184 -2.78 -12.54 -9.86
C LEU A 184 -4.09 -12.56 -9.06
N ALA A 185 -4.02 -12.35 -7.75
CA ALA A 185 -5.12 -12.50 -6.79
C ALA A 185 -5.87 -13.85 -6.87
N THR A 186 -5.10 -14.91 -7.07
CA THR A 186 -5.54 -16.29 -6.81
C THR A 186 -4.42 -16.98 -6.01
N PRO A 187 -4.68 -18.14 -5.37
CA PRO A 187 -3.64 -18.97 -4.77
C PRO A 187 -2.59 -19.55 -5.77
N ALA A 188 -2.63 -19.16 -7.04
CA ALA A 188 -1.61 -19.43 -8.06
C ALA A 188 -0.84 -18.16 -8.51
N ALA A 189 -1.02 -17.03 -7.82
CA ALA A 189 -0.04 -15.96 -7.82
C ALA A 189 1.21 -16.43 -7.04
N ASP A 190 2.38 -16.05 -7.54
CA ASP A 190 3.60 -16.11 -6.76
C ASP A 190 3.58 -14.85 -5.87
N THR A 191 3.69 -15.00 -4.54
CA THR A 191 3.36 -13.95 -3.55
C THR A 191 4.40 -13.83 -2.44
N ASP A 192 4.47 -12.65 -1.85
CA ASP A 192 5.33 -12.33 -0.72
C ASP A 192 4.60 -11.46 0.31
N TYR A 193 4.95 -11.60 1.60
CA TYR A 193 4.27 -10.95 2.71
C TYR A 193 5.24 -10.48 3.79
N ALA A 194 5.16 -9.19 4.10
CA ALA A 194 5.95 -8.51 5.10
C ALA A 194 5.07 -8.02 6.26
N PRO A 195 5.17 -8.57 7.48
CA PRO A 195 5.90 -9.78 7.84
C PRO A 195 5.18 -11.06 7.39
N ASP A 196 5.92 -12.17 7.23
CA ASP A 196 5.40 -13.53 6.97
C ASP A 196 4.11 -13.83 7.76
N ILE A 197 4.12 -13.45 9.04
CA ILE A 197 3.07 -13.74 10.01
C ILE A 197 2.70 -12.47 10.77
N GLY A 198 1.48 -11.99 10.55
CA GLY A 198 0.84 -10.96 11.37
C GLY A 198 0.89 -9.56 10.74
N ALA A 199 1.19 -8.55 11.55
CA ALA A 199 1.18 -7.15 11.12
C ALA A 199 1.89 -6.22 12.11
N ALA A 200 2.62 -5.24 11.58
CA ALA A 200 3.24 -4.18 12.35
C ALA A 200 2.21 -3.26 13.02
N ALA A 201 2.66 -2.57 14.07
CA ALA A 201 1.85 -1.61 14.81
C ALA A 201 1.81 -0.23 14.11
N PHE A 202 0.80 0.55 14.47
CA PHE A 202 0.65 1.95 14.04
C PHE A 202 1.89 2.80 14.36
N PRO A 203 2.36 3.66 13.43
CA PRO A 203 3.41 4.64 13.69
C PRO A 203 2.89 5.83 14.51
N GLY A 204 2.67 5.62 15.82
CA GLY A 204 2.52 6.66 16.86
C GLY A 204 1.21 7.44 16.85
#